data_AF-Q0AQS0-F1
#
_entry.id   AF-Q0AQS0-F1
#
_cell.length_a   1.000
_cell.length_b   1.000
_cell.length_c   1.000
_cell.angle_alpha   90.00
_cell.angle_beta   90.00
_cell.angle_gamma   90.00
#
_symmetry.space_group_name_H-M   'P 1'
#
loop_
_entity.id
_entity.type
_entity.pdbx_description
1 polymer ?
#
loop_
_entity_poly.entity_id
_entity_poly.type
_entity_poly.pdbx_seq_one_letter_code
_entity_poly.pdbx_strand_id
1 'polypeptide(L)'
;MPRDDGIAMSWFVKVEGRVYGPYTPQQMKAFVGEGRIAAHSHVCPERDGLWQQASDIDAFREWLGESKTSPEPEKRVTPGARPANFVVIAEIQSENGAEFHKALSAYGDLESITGNVWLLRGPTTSAVLRNELSHILGRDDKLLVIDASHDRAAWFNLGRDADQNIRELWSRAH
;
A
#
# COMPACT_ATOMS: atom_id res chain seq x y z
N MET A 1 -28.57 29.82 -19.77
CA MET A 1 -28.92 29.12 -18.51
C MET A 1 -27.61 28.70 -17.87
N PRO A 2 -27.22 29.26 -16.71
CA PRO A 2 -26.00 28.84 -16.01
C PRO A 2 -26.17 27.40 -15.53
N ARG A 3 -25.12 26.58 -15.65
CA ARG A 3 -25.10 25.25 -15.06
C ARG A 3 -24.97 25.41 -13.55
N ASP A 4 -25.83 24.70 -12.84
CA ASP A 4 -25.83 24.59 -11.39
C ASP A 4 -24.64 23.69 -11.01
N ASP A 5 -23.45 24.28 -10.91
CA ASP A 5 -22.22 23.60 -10.52
C ASP A 5 -22.27 23.38 -8.99
N GLY A 6 -23.08 22.41 -8.56
CA GLY A 6 -23.07 21.91 -7.19
C GLY A 6 -21.63 21.52 -6.83
N ILE A 7 -21.03 22.29 -5.92
CA ILE A 7 -19.60 22.27 -5.59
C ILE A 7 -19.17 20.83 -5.24
N ALA A 8 -18.63 20.11 -6.22
CA ALA A 8 -18.00 18.82 -6.02
C ALA A 8 -16.66 19.09 -5.33
N MET A 9 -16.66 19.06 -3.99
CA MET A 9 -15.45 19.23 -3.17
C MET A 9 -14.33 18.36 -3.75
N SER A 10 -13.28 18.99 -4.22
CA SER A 10 -12.14 18.34 -4.87
C SER A 10 -10.91 18.54 -4.00
N TRP A 11 -10.12 17.50 -3.81
CA TRP A 11 -8.94 17.55 -2.96
C TRP A 11 -7.67 17.36 -3.78
N PHE A 12 -6.61 18.01 -3.33
CA PHE A 12 -5.26 17.88 -3.85
C PHE A 12 -4.35 17.37 -2.74
N VAL A 13 -3.37 16.54 -3.09
CA VAL A 13 -2.37 15.98 -2.16
C VAL A 13 -0.99 16.44 -2.60
N LYS A 14 -0.15 16.84 -1.64
CA LYS A 14 1.25 17.19 -1.90
C LYS A 14 2.18 16.12 -1.36
N VAL A 15 2.97 15.51 -2.24
CA VAL A 15 3.99 14.50 -1.92
C VAL A 15 5.31 14.96 -2.53
N GLU A 16 6.35 15.11 -1.71
CA GLU A 16 7.70 15.53 -2.14
C GLU A 16 7.70 16.79 -3.04
N GLY A 17 6.82 17.75 -2.74
CA GLY A 17 6.71 18.99 -3.51
C GLY A 17 5.87 18.89 -4.80
N ARG A 18 5.44 17.70 -5.20
CA ARG A 18 4.52 17.49 -6.33
C ARG A 18 3.08 17.48 -5.87
N VAL A 19 2.21 18.09 -6.67
CA VAL A 19 0.77 18.21 -6.41
C VAL A 19 0.00 17.22 -7.28
N TYR A 20 -0.84 16.40 -6.66
CA TYR A 20 -1.69 15.40 -7.29
C TYR A 20 -3.17 15.72 -7.04
N GLY A 21 -4.05 15.40 -7.99
CA GLY A 21 -5.49 15.66 -7.93
C GLY A 21 -6.03 16.27 -9.24
N PRO A 22 -7.32 16.66 -9.28
CA PRO A 22 -8.29 16.64 -8.17
C PRO A 22 -8.77 15.21 -7.84
N TYR A 23 -8.98 14.96 -6.55
CA TYR A 23 -9.56 13.73 -6.02
C TYR A 23 -10.92 14.02 -5.37
N THR A 24 -11.87 13.11 -5.53
CA THR A 24 -13.16 13.21 -4.85
C THR A 24 -13.01 12.86 -3.36
N PRO A 25 -13.95 13.25 -2.48
CA PRO A 25 -13.90 12.87 -1.06
C PRO A 25 -13.88 11.34 -0.86
N GLN A 26 -14.56 10.59 -1.74
CA GLN A 26 -14.54 9.13 -1.72
C GLN A 26 -13.15 8.57 -2.02
N GLN A 27 -12.42 9.12 -3.01
CA GLN A 27 -11.04 8.71 -3.30
C GLN A 27 -10.11 9.05 -2.13
N MET A 28 -10.28 10.21 -1.51
CA MET A 28 -9.48 10.61 -0.36
C MET A 28 -9.72 9.70 0.86
N LYS A 29 -10.98 9.33 1.12
CA LYS A 29 -11.33 8.35 2.16
C LYS A 29 -10.71 6.98 1.90
N ALA A 30 -10.69 6.53 0.64
CA ALA A 30 -9.99 5.31 0.26
C ALA A 30 -8.47 5.41 0.52
N PHE A 31 -7.83 6.53 0.15
CA PHE A 31 -6.41 6.75 0.40
C PHE A 31 -6.05 6.76 1.90
N VAL A 32 -6.95 7.27 2.74
CA VAL A 32 -6.81 7.17 4.21
C VAL A 32 -6.89 5.72 4.67
N GLY A 33 -7.90 4.96 4.20
CA GLY A 33 -8.04 3.53 4.53
C GLY A 33 -6.87 2.66 4.05
N GLU A 34 -6.21 3.07 2.97
CA GLU A 34 -5.02 2.42 2.42
C GLU A 34 -3.69 2.92 3.02
N GLY A 35 -3.73 3.87 3.96
CA GLY A 35 -2.52 4.44 4.58
C GLY A 35 -1.71 5.40 3.69
N ARG A 36 -2.18 5.71 2.47
CA ARG A 36 -1.56 6.69 1.56
C ARG A 36 -1.70 8.13 2.04
N ILE A 37 -2.69 8.40 2.90
CA ILE A 37 -2.87 9.67 3.60
C ILE A 37 -2.82 9.41 5.10
N ALA A 38 -1.80 9.97 5.75
CA ALA A 38 -1.61 9.96 7.19
C ALA A 38 -1.94 11.32 7.80
N ALA A 39 -1.99 11.40 9.13
CA ALA A 39 -2.27 12.63 9.89
C ALA A 39 -1.39 13.84 9.48
N HIS A 40 -0.15 13.59 9.07
CA HIS A 40 0.83 14.60 8.66
C HIS A 40 0.84 14.88 7.15
N SER A 41 0.04 14.15 6.35
CA SER A 41 -0.05 14.38 4.90
C SER A 41 -0.63 15.75 4.62
N HIS A 42 -0.08 16.44 3.61
CA HIS A 42 -0.53 17.77 3.23
C HIS A 42 -1.60 17.68 2.14
N VAL A 43 -2.76 18.26 2.40
CA VAL A 43 -3.91 18.27 1.50
C VAL A 43 -4.46 19.69 1.33
N CYS A 44 -5.17 19.93 0.23
CA CYS A 44 -5.76 21.22 -0.07
C CYS A 44 -7.09 21.04 -0.84
N PRO A 45 -8.16 21.79 -0.52
CA PRO A 45 -9.42 21.72 -1.28
C PRO A 45 -9.34 22.47 -2.64
N GLU A 46 -8.26 23.21 -2.87
CA GLU A 46 -8.03 23.96 -4.11
C GLU A 46 -6.59 23.76 -4.57
N ARG A 47 -6.34 23.73 -5.88
CA ARG A 47 -5.01 23.42 -6.41
C ARG A 47 -3.91 24.34 -5.88
N ASP A 48 -4.23 25.63 -5.78
CA ASP A 48 -3.31 26.70 -5.37
C ASP A 48 -3.72 27.33 -4.02
N GLY A 49 -4.54 26.62 -3.25
CA GLY A 49 -5.02 27.06 -1.95
C GLY A 49 -4.02 26.84 -0.80
N LEU A 50 -4.51 27.02 0.43
CA LEU A 50 -3.72 26.80 1.63
C LEU A 50 -3.60 25.31 1.95
N TRP A 51 -2.37 24.80 1.83
CA TRP A 51 -2.00 23.44 2.24
C TRP A 51 -2.10 23.29 3.76
N GLN A 52 -2.85 22.29 4.20
CA GLN A 52 -3.05 21.97 5.61
C GLN A 52 -2.72 20.49 5.86
N GLN A 53 -2.33 20.15 7.09
CA GLN A 53 -2.17 18.75 7.45
C GLN A 53 -3.54 18.07 7.52
N ALA A 54 -3.63 16.81 7.13
CA ALA A 54 -4.85 16.03 7.23
C ALA A 54 -5.41 16.00 8.67
N SER A 55 -4.54 16.05 9.68
CA SER A 55 -4.96 16.13 11.09
C SER A 55 -5.62 17.45 11.50
N ASP A 56 -5.47 18.52 10.72
CA ASP A 56 -6.09 19.82 11.01
C ASP A 56 -7.48 19.98 10.36
N ILE A 57 -7.90 19.02 9.53
CA ILE A 57 -9.15 19.08 8.76
C ILE A 57 -10.16 18.07 9.31
N ASP A 58 -11.35 18.55 9.67
CA ASP A 58 -12.42 17.75 10.30
C ASP A 58 -12.76 16.47 9.53
N ALA A 59 -12.95 16.56 8.21
CA ALA A 59 -13.27 15.40 7.37
C ALA A 59 -12.17 14.31 7.43
N PHE A 60 -10.90 14.71 7.41
CA PHE A 60 -9.79 13.77 7.51
C PHE A 60 -9.62 13.22 8.92
N ARG A 61 -9.84 14.03 9.97
CA ARG A 61 -9.84 13.55 11.36
C ARG A 61 -10.88 12.46 11.56
N GLU A 62 -12.08 12.63 10.99
CA GLU A 62 -13.13 11.61 11.02
C GLU A 62 -12.69 10.33 10.29
N TRP A 63 -12.23 10.43 9.04
CA TRP A 63 -11.80 9.25 8.27
C TRP A 63 -10.61 8.54 8.91
N LEU A 64 -9.61 9.28 9.41
CA LEU A 64 -8.47 8.73 10.15
C LEU A 64 -8.90 8.09 11.48
N GLY A 65 -9.94 8.62 12.12
CA GLY A 65 -10.56 8.06 13.31
C GLY A 65 -11.27 6.74 13.01
N GLU A 66 -12.12 6.71 11.98
CA GLU A 66 -12.82 5.51 11.50
C GLU A 66 -11.85 4.38 11.11
N SER A 67 -10.74 4.71 10.45
CA SER A 67 -9.70 3.72 10.12
C SER A 67 -9.03 3.12 11.36
N LYS A 68 -8.92 3.87 12.47
CA LYS A 68 -8.35 3.39 13.74
C LYS A 68 -9.30 2.55 14.58
N THR A 69 -10.62 2.73 14.42
CA THR A 69 -11.64 1.94 15.14
C THR A 69 -11.90 0.58 14.50
N SER A 70 -11.44 0.36 13.26
CA SER A 70 -11.42 -0.99 12.70
C SER A 70 -10.38 -1.81 13.47
N PRO A 71 -10.72 -3.03 13.95
CA PRO A 71 -9.76 -3.86 14.67
C PRO A 71 -8.52 -4.05 13.81
N GLU A 72 -7.37 -3.67 14.38
CA GLU A 72 -6.06 -3.91 13.77
C GLU A 72 -5.98 -5.41 13.46
N PRO A 73 -5.58 -5.81 12.23
CA PRO A 73 -5.55 -7.22 11.89
C PRO A 73 -4.66 -7.96 12.89
N GLU A 74 -5.14 -9.11 13.38
CA GLU A 74 -4.34 -9.94 14.29
C GLU A 74 -2.97 -10.20 13.67
N LYS A 75 -1.92 -9.82 14.40
CA LYS A 75 -0.54 -9.98 13.92
C LYS A 75 -0.26 -11.46 13.64
N ARG A 76 0.09 -11.76 12.40
CA ARG A 76 0.41 -13.09 11.91
C ARG A 76 1.89 -13.35 12.06
N VAL A 77 2.21 -14.50 12.64
CA VAL A 77 3.58 -14.94 12.90
C VAL A 77 3.77 -16.31 12.26
N THR A 78 4.86 -16.50 11.54
CA THR A 78 5.25 -17.84 11.07
C THR A 78 5.98 -18.55 12.21
N PRO A 79 5.53 -19.74 12.66
CA PRO A 79 6.22 -20.48 13.72
C PRO A 79 7.70 -20.70 13.40
N GLY A 80 8.57 -20.30 14.34
CA GLY A 80 10.03 -20.43 14.19
C GLY A 80 10.71 -19.36 13.33
N ALA A 81 9.97 -18.46 12.69
CA ALA A 81 10.55 -17.33 11.96
C ALA A 81 11.04 -16.25 12.93
N ARG A 82 12.24 -15.72 12.69
CA ARG A 82 12.72 -14.50 13.35
C ARG A 82 12.26 -13.28 12.56
N PRO A 83 12.12 -12.10 13.20
CA PRO A 83 11.85 -10.87 12.47
C PRO A 83 12.87 -10.63 11.36
N ALA A 84 12.37 -10.43 10.13
CA ALA A 84 13.16 -10.18 8.94
C ALA A 84 12.64 -8.93 8.22
N ASN A 85 13.50 -8.32 7.41
CA ASN A 85 13.18 -7.19 6.56
C ASN A 85 12.82 -7.68 5.15
N PHE A 86 11.69 -7.21 4.65
CA PHE A 86 11.17 -7.54 3.34
C PHE A 86 10.97 -6.29 2.49
N VAL A 87 11.20 -6.44 1.19
CA VAL A 87 10.71 -5.52 0.17
C VAL A 87 9.58 -6.22 -0.57
N VAL A 88 8.39 -5.62 -0.54
CA VAL A 88 7.20 -6.14 -1.22
C VAL A 88 6.84 -5.19 -2.35
N ILE A 89 6.71 -5.73 -3.56
CA ILE A 89 6.37 -4.98 -4.77
C ILE A 89 5.15 -5.65 -5.38
N ALA A 90 4.08 -4.89 -5.62
CA ALA A 90 2.88 -5.42 -6.24
C ALA A 90 2.25 -4.45 -7.25
N GLU A 91 2.00 -4.94 -8.47
CA GLU A 91 1.17 -4.24 -9.45
C GLU A 91 -0.25 -4.80 -9.35
N ILE A 92 -1.15 -4.02 -8.75
CA ILE A 92 -2.53 -4.43 -8.49
C ILE A 92 -3.44 -3.61 -9.40
N GLN A 93 -4.04 -4.25 -10.40
CA GLN A 93 -5.03 -3.66 -11.30
C GLN A 93 -6.46 -3.91 -10.80
N SER A 94 -6.67 -4.94 -10.00
CA SER A 94 -7.95 -5.24 -9.35
C SER A 94 -8.33 -4.18 -8.29
N GLU A 95 -9.62 -4.10 -7.92
CA GLU A 95 -10.06 -3.30 -6.78
C GLU A 95 -9.56 -3.80 -5.40
N ASN A 96 -8.74 -4.84 -5.36
CA ASN A 96 -8.31 -5.53 -4.13
C ASN A 96 -7.13 -4.85 -3.41
N GLY A 97 -6.68 -3.68 -3.86
CA GLY A 97 -5.52 -2.98 -3.27
C GLY A 97 -5.65 -2.74 -1.76
N ALA A 98 -6.85 -2.36 -1.30
CA ALA A 98 -7.11 -2.12 0.12
C ALA A 98 -7.04 -3.42 0.95
N GLU A 99 -7.59 -4.52 0.43
CA GLU A 99 -7.53 -5.83 1.08
C GLU A 99 -6.09 -6.36 1.13
N PHE A 100 -5.35 -6.20 0.04
CA PHE A 100 -3.93 -6.56 -0.04
C PHE A 100 -3.11 -5.82 1.00
N HIS A 101 -3.26 -4.49 1.10
CA HIS A 101 -2.56 -3.67 2.08
C HIS A 101 -2.90 -4.10 3.51
N LYS A 102 -4.19 -4.33 3.79
CA LYS A 102 -4.65 -4.81 5.10
C LYS A 102 -4.01 -6.16 5.44
N ALA A 103 -4.00 -7.11 4.52
CA ALA A 103 -3.38 -8.42 4.73
C ALA A 103 -1.87 -8.32 4.96
N LEU A 104 -1.18 -7.45 4.21
CA LEU A 104 0.26 -7.22 4.36
C LEU A 104 0.59 -6.62 5.73
N SER A 105 -0.20 -5.65 6.21
CA SER A 105 -0.02 -5.03 7.54
C SER A 105 -0.17 -6.02 8.70
N ALA A 106 -0.88 -7.14 8.50
CA ALA A 106 -1.00 -8.18 9.50
C ALA A 106 0.34 -8.89 9.80
N TYR A 107 1.34 -8.81 8.92
CA TYR A 107 2.60 -9.53 9.09
C TYR A 107 3.68 -8.77 9.86
N GLY A 108 3.45 -7.51 10.25
CA GLY A 108 4.42 -6.73 11.01
C GLY A 108 4.35 -5.24 10.75
N ASP A 109 5.44 -4.55 11.04
CA ASP A 109 5.54 -3.11 10.85
C ASP A 109 5.73 -2.82 9.36
N LEU A 110 4.84 -1.99 8.79
CA LEU A 110 4.72 -1.75 7.37
C LEU A 110 4.92 -0.26 7.05
N GLU A 111 5.76 0.03 6.08
CA GLU A 111 5.97 1.38 5.55
C GLU A 111 5.76 1.38 4.02
N SER A 112 5.02 2.37 3.51
CA SER A 112 4.78 2.52 2.07
C SER A 112 5.82 3.46 1.47
N ILE A 113 6.56 2.97 0.47
CA ILE A 113 7.55 3.79 -0.25
C ILE A 113 6.87 4.46 -1.46
N THR A 114 6.10 3.68 -2.20
CA THR A 114 5.24 4.13 -3.30
C THR A 114 3.93 3.33 -3.28
N GLY A 115 2.98 3.68 -4.16
CA GLY A 115 1.69 2.96 -4.26
C GLY A 115 1.79 1.47 -4.63
N ASN A 116 2.97 0.98 -5.00
CA ASN A 116 3.24 -0.41 -5.39
C ASN A 116 4.45 -1.01 -4.68
N VAL A 117 5.08 -0.30 -3.74
CA VAL A 117 6.30 -0.75 -3.05
C VAL A 117 6.19 -0.48 -1.55
N TRP A 118 6.47 -1.51 -0.77
CA TRP A 118 6.42 -1.47 0.69
C TRP A 118 7.65 -2.10 1.32
N LEU A 119 8.06 -1.55 2.47
CA LEU A 119 8.98 -2.18 3.40
C LEU A 119 8.19 -2.82 4.52
N LEU A 120 8.47 -4.09 4.81
CA LEU A 120 7.84 -4.81 5.91
C LEU A 120 8.92 -5.36 6.84
N ARG A 121 8.72 -5.22 8.15
CA ARG A 121 9.50 -5.94 9.16
C ARG A 121 8.61 -6.84 10.00
N GLY A 122 8.86 -8.14 9.98
CA GLY A 122 8.02 -9.09 10.70
C GLY A 122 8.56 -10.52 10.79
N PRO A 123 8.07 -11.32 11.74
CA PRO A 123 8.47 -12.72 11.90
C PRO A 123 7.71 -13.63 10.92
N THR A 124 8.05 -13.51 9.63
CA THR A 124 7.45 -14.28 8.53
C THR A 124 8.51 -14.74 7.52
N THR A 125 8.11 -15.29 6.38
CA THR A 125 9.01 -15.66 5.29
C THR A 125 8.49 -15.15 3.94
N SER A 126 9.37 -14.94 2.96
CA SER A 126 8.95 -14.55 1.61
C SER A 126 7.99 -15.56 0.98
N ALA A 127 8.15 -16.87 1.26
CA ALA A 127 7.26 -17.91 0.79
C ALA A 127 5.84 -17.81 1.38
N VAL A 128 5.73 -17.56 2.69
CA VAL A 128 4.42 -17.38 3.36
C VAL A 128 3.75 -16.11 2.86
N LEU A 129 4.47 -14.98 2.82
CA LEU A 129 3.95 -13.72 2.28
C LEU A 129 3.45 -13.90 0.84
N ARG A 130 4.24 -14.53 -0.04
CA ARG A 130 3.83 -14.77 -1.42
C ARG A 130 2.57 -15.63 -1.50
N ASN A 131 2.49 -16.73 -0.76
CA ASN A 131 1.32 -17.61 -0.76
C ASN A 131 0.06 -16.82 -0.34
N GLU A 132 0.12 -16.18 0.82
CA GLU A 132 -1.01 -15.50 1.46
C GLU A 132 -1.51 -14.32 0.64
N LEU A 133 -0.59 -13.47 0.18
CA LEU A 133 -0.93 -12.29 -0.62
C LEU A 133 -1.42 -12.68 -2.01
N SER A 134 -0.90 -13.76 -2.61
CA SER A 134 -1.35 -14.21 -3.94
C SER A 134 -2.82 -14.65 -3.99
N HIS A 135 -3.41 -15.04 -2.86
CA HIS A 135 -4.84 -15.39 -2.80
C HIS A 135 -5.77 -14.19 -2.95
N ILE A 136 -5.28 -12.98 -2.69
CA ILE A 136 -6.03 -11.72 -2.82
C ILE A 136 -5.90 -11.16 -4.24
N LEU A 137 -4.80 -11.50 -4.92
CA LEU A 137 -4.47 -10.94 -6.22
C LEU A 137 -5.28 -11.60 -7.35
N GLY A 138 -5.67 -10.77 -8.32
CA GLY A 138 -6.31 -11.21 -9.54
C GLY A 138 -5.35 -11.87 -10.53
N ARG A 139 -5.91 -12.37 -11.63
CA ARG A 139 -5.16 -13.11 -12.67
C ARG A 139 -4.08 -12.29 -13.37
N ASP A 140 -4.21 -10.96 -13.42
CA ASP A 140 -3.26 -10.06 -14.11
C ASP A 140 -2.40 -9.25 -13.12
N ASP A 141 -2.63 -9.42 -11.82
CA ASP A 141 -1.88 -8.73 -10.77
C ASP A 141 -0.54 -9.43 -10.55
N LYS A 142 0.50 -8.65 -10.23
CA LYS A 142 1.87 -9.15 -10.06
C LYS A 142 2.36 -8.94 -8.65
N LEU A 143 3.18 -9.85 -8.16
CA LEU A 143 3.79 -9.73 -6.83
C LEU A 143 5.24 -10.23 -6.84
N LEU A 144 6.11 -9.46 -6.21
CA LEU A 144 7.48 -9.84 -5.87
C LEU A 144 7.72 -9.55 -4.40
N VAL A 145 8.21 -10.55 -3.67
CA VAL A 145 8.60 -10.46 -2.26
C VAL A 145 10.06 -10.83 -2.14
N ILE A 146 10.86 -9.88 -1.67
CA ILE A 146 12.29 -10.07 -1.40
C ILE A 146 12.47 -10.11 0.12
N ASP A 147 13.01 -11.20 0.63
CA ASP A 147 13.54 -11.31 1.98
C ASP A 147 15.00 -10.83 1.96
N ALA A 148 15.19 -9.58 2.34
CA ALA A 148 16.50 -8.93 2.35
C ALA A 148 17.41 -9.43 3.48
N SER A 149 16.86 -10.16 4.47
CA SER A 149 17.63 -10.66 5.62
C SER A 149 18.20 -12.05 5.36
N HIS A 150 17.58 -12.83 4.48
CA HIS A 150 17.96 -14.22 4.20
C HIS A 150 18.34 -14.48 2.75
N ASP A 151 18.44 -13.44 1.91
CA ASP A 151 18.77 -13.55 0.49
C ASP A 151 17.81 -14.50 -0.25
N ARG A 152 16.50 -14.30 -0.07
CA ARG A 152 15.46 -15.12 -0.72
C ARG A 152 14.46 -14.25 -1.44
N ALA A 153 13.99 -14.73 -2.59
CA ALA A 153 12.88 -14.13 -3.32
C ALA A 153 11.75 -15.14 -3.54
N ALA A 154 10.51 -14.64 -3.51
CA ALA A 154 9.32 -15.36 -3.92
C ALA A 154 8.43 -14.41 -4.72
N TRP A 155 7.81 -14.89 -5.78
CA TRP A 155 6.99 -14.07 -6.65
C TRP A 155 5.76 -14.82 -7.14
N PHE A 156 4.81 -14.07 -7.68
CA PHE A 156 3.56 -14.56 -8.26
C PHE A 156 3.26 -13.79 -9.54
N ASN A 157 2.86 -14.55 -10.57
CA ASN A 157 2.30 -14.06 -11.83
C ASN A 157 3.18 -13.06 -12.62
N LEU A 158 4.50 -13.30 -12.68
CA LEU A 158 5.43 -12.48 -13.48
C LEU A 158 5.57 -12.95 -14.93
N GLY A 159 4.99 -14.10 -15.27
CA GLY A 159 5.11 -14.73 -16.58
C GLY A 159 6.34 -15.63 -16.71
N ARG A 160 6.28 -16.57 -17.66
CA ARG A 160 7.26 -17.66 -17.80
C ARG A 160 8.70 -17.19 -17.99
N ASP A 161 8.90 -16.16 -18.81
CA ASP A 161 10.25 -15.66 -19.12
C ASP A 161 10.87 -14.98 -17.89
N ALA A 162 10.08 -14.17 -17.17
CA ALA A 162 10.54 -13.55 -15.93
C ALA A 162 10.84 -14.59 -14.86
N ASP A 163 9.99 -15.61 -14.70
CA ASP A 163 10.21 -16.72 -13.77
C ASP A 163 11.56 -17.40 -13.98
N GLN A 164 11.91 -17.72 -15.24
CA GLN A 164 13.19 -18.34 -15.58
C GLN A 164 14.37 -17.40 -15.28
N ASN A 165 14.29 -16.15 -15.73
CA ASN A 165 15.35 -15.16 -15.53
C ASN A 165 15.60 -14.89 -14.05
N ILE A 166 14.55 -14.75 -13.23
CA ILE A 166 14.68 -14.54 -11.79
C ILE A 166 15.31 -15.77 -11.14
N ARG A 167 14.90 -16.99 -11.50
CA ARG A 167 15.56 -18.20 -10.97
C ARG A 167 17.04 -18.21 -11.28
N GLU A 168 17.45 -17.85 -12.49
CA GLU A 168 18.87 -17.80 -12.87
C GLU A 168 19.67 -16.74 -12.12
N LEU A 169 19.06 -15.58 -11.84
CA LEU A 169 19.69 -14.52 -11.05
C LEU A 169 19.87 -14.94 -9.59
N TRP A 170 18.86 -15.56 -8.99
CA TRP A 170 18.85 -15.93 -7.57
C TRP A 170 19.44 -17.31 -7.28
N SER A 171 19.59 -18.19 -8.27
CA SER A 171 20.30 -19.47 -8.11
C SER A 171 21.82 -19.34 -8.09
N ARG A 172 22.35 -18.16 -8.47
CA ARG A 172 23.80 -17.92 -8.62
C ARG A 172 24.52 -17.51 -7.33
N ALA A 173 23.87 -17.55 -6.18
CA ALA A 173 24.56 -17.50 -4.90
C ALA A 173 25.16 -18.88 -4.58
N HIS A 174 26.31 -19.17 -5.20
CA HIS A 174 27.24 -20.23 -4.77
C HIS A 174 28.25 -19.65 -3.79
#